data_AF-A0A1V5T8Y8-F1
#
_entry.id   AF-A0A1V5T8Y8-F1
#
_cell.length_a   1.000
_cell.length_b   1.000
_cell.length_c   1.000
_cell.angle_alpha   90.00
_cell.angle_beta   90.00
_cell.angle_gamma   90.00
#
_symmetry.space_group_name_H-M   'P 1'
#
loop_
_entity.id
_entity.type
_entity.pdbx_description
1 polymer ?
#
loop_
_entity_poly.entity_id
_entity_poly.type
_entity_poly.pdbx_seq_one_letter_code
_entity_poly.pdbx_strand_id
1 'polypeptide(L)'
;MKDYQYNSDQIEQWGADAVGAVLSQTDTLRRFIKENDKTPLWDGYVIIYKSSNWTKENIIGTVSVQVKGKLATKKELLDESISFQVDVVDLIKYQKNFGTIYFVTKINKQDTTQHTIYYETLTPKKIRSYIKGKENQATCTIKLKKLPIDKYEIQSIFYNFYRESSLGDIPPISLDELSTRKDVVKITAGTTKFSPKDKQPSIIDVLLNNELFWTAELANHPTPIPIDLGTATELSIILKEGLPSILVKGEKYDNYLSIIEKKSSIIYKFGKSTTIEAQKNAKGVKLKFTSSDLLSDRIKDLNFIISLVETHEIRVDDNDVLILGEIISDNPFDLDVAKAELNYYKRVDEFWKSLKVFDDFDIGNIDSNSSLDELNLLMKSMNGKKSVHIDIDGDHPYYLYKKQVSNFKIILLLETVDQEKCMYKIYNYFDHKGSVKIVRGNIENISSKYSALDSDDFIELSNIDFSDILHSYKEILPLNNRIYDPANYDLLNLLLAYDKHKDHPAIILKTAKDIAGWLLEESGEILSDEIKIINYLQTVKRERELTTEENCKLYDIAEKTDNIMYKLGANLLLENYKVARLQFEELKDEEKELFKSFPIYHFWQ
;
A
#
# COMPACT_ATOMS: atom_id res chain seq x y z
N MET A 1 -15.23 -58.18 38.41
CA MET A 1 -13.82 -57.73 38.48
C MET A 1 -13.30 -57.78 37.05
N LYS A 2 -12.87 -56.64 36.49
CA LYS A 2 -12.28 -56.61 35.14
C LYS A 2 -10.81 -57.02 35.29
N ASP A 3 -10.45 -58.18 34.73
CA ASP A 3 -9.07 -58.64 34.68
C ASP A 3 -8.20 -57.62 33.95
N TYR A 4 -7.36 -56.90 34.69
CA TYR A 4 -6.27 -56.14 34.09
C TYR A 4 -5.15 -57.14 33.82
N GLN A 5 -4.94 -57.48 32.54
CA GLN A 5 -3.94 -58.44 32.08
C GLN A 5 -2.48 -57.99 32.36
N TYR A 6 -2.26 -56.72 32.72
CA TYR A 6 -0.94 -56.12 32.96
C TYR A 6 -0.97 -55.10 34.12
N ASN A 7 0.13 -54.98 34.87
CA ASN A 7 0.28 -54.03 35.99
C ASN A 7 0.42 -52.58 35.46
N SER A 8 -0.14 -51.58 36.16
CA SER A 8 0.03 -50.16 35.82
C SER A 8 1.48 -49.75 35.69
N ASP A 9 2.34 -50.22 36.60
CA ASP A 9 3.76 -49.87 36.63
C ASP A 9 4.47 -50.43 35.39
N GLN A 10 4.07 -51.63 34.97
CA GLN A 10 4.58 -52.27 33.76
C GLN A 10 4.17 -51.51 32.49
N ILE A 11 2.93 -51.00 32.45
CA ILE A 11 2.43 -50.21 31.31
C ILE A 11 3.15 -48.86 31.24
N GLU A 12 3.38 -48.20 32.37
CA GLU A 12 4.15 -46.95 32.42
C GLU A 12 5.61 -47.17 31.98
N GLN A 13 6.22 -48.27 32.43
CA GLN A 13 7.59 -48.65 32.04
C GLN A 13 7.71 -48.85 30.52
N TRP A 14 6.81 -49.62 29.91
CA TRP A 14 6.77 -49.77 28.44
C TRP A 14 6.62 -48.42 27.71
N GLY A 15 5.88 -47.48 28.29
CA GLY A 15 5.75 -46.13 27.75
C GLY A 15 7.06 -45.36 27.78
N ALA A 16 7.77 -45.40 28.91
CA ALA A 16 9.08 -44.76 29.10
C ALA A 16 10.15 -45.37 28.18
N ASP A 17 10.16 -46.69 28.03
CA ASP A 17 11.09 -47.40 27.15
C ASP A 17 10.88 -47.05 25.68
N ALA A 18 9.63 -46.96 25.23
CA ALA A 18 9.29 -46.57 23.86
C ALA A 18 9.80 -45.14 23.54
N VAL A 19 9.50 -44.17 24.41
CA VAL A 19 10.01 -42.79 24.26
C VAL A 19 11.54 -42.79 24.29
N GLY A 20 12.13 -43.54 25.22
CA GLY A 20 13.56 -43.64 25.36
C GLY A 20 14.26 -44.22 24.11
N ALA A 21 13.68 -45.25 23.51
CA ALA A 21 14.20 -45.86 22.29
C ALA A 21 14.25 -44.87 21.13
N VAL A 22 13.17 -44.10 20.91
CA VAL A 22 13.10 -43.09 19.85
C VAL A 22 14.11 -41.97 20.07
N LEU A 23 14.22 -41.44 21.29
CA LEU A 23 15.18 -40.37 21.60
C LEU A 23 16.64 -40.82 21.43
N SER A 24 16.92 -42.10 21.70
CA SER A 24 18.28 -42.67 21.57
C SER A 24 18.75 -42.79 20.11
N GLN A 25 17.85 -42.67 19.13
CA GLN A 25 18.18 -42.67 17.70
C GLN A 25 18.56 -41.27 17.19
N THR A 26 18.43 -40.23 18.01
CA THR A 26 18.78 -38.86 17.64
C THR A 26 20.26 -38.57 17.92
N ASP A 27 20.83 -37.62 17.19
CA ASP A 27 22.27 -37.32 17.32
C ASP A 27 22.57 -36.37 18.49
N THR A 28 21.62 -35.51 18.86
CA THR A 28 21.84 -34.40 19.79
C THR A 28 21.06 -34.48 21.09
N LEU A 29 20.18 -35.47 21.26
CA LEU A 29 19.37 -35.61 22.48
C LEU A 29 19.87 -36.78 23.32
N ARG A 30 20.21 -36.50 24.58
CA ARG A 30 20.56 -37.53 25.55
C ARG A 30 19.47 -37.64 26.60
N ARG A 31 18.79 -38.78 26.63
CA ARG A 31 17.72 -39.05 27.60
C ARG A 31 18.25 -39.43 28.98
N PHE A 32 17.55 -38.99 30.01
CA PHE A 32 17.67 -39.41 31.40
C PHE A 32 16.26 -39.64 31.95
N ILE A 33 15.64 -40.71 31.46
CA ILE A 33 14.33 -41.21 31.92
C ILE A 33 14.65 -42.50 32.66
N LYS A 34 14.48 -42.51 33.99
CA LYS A 34 14.87 -43.63 34.83
C LYS A 34 13.65 -44.42 35.28
N GLU A 35 13.84 -45.73 35.34
CA GLU A 35 12.88 -46.67 35.94
C GLU A 35 12.82 -46.45 37.47
N ASN A 36 11.61 -46.37 38.02
CA ASN A 36 11.35 -46.18 39.47
C ASN A 36 11.95 -44.91 40.09
N ASP A 37 12.31 -43.88 39.30
CA ASP A 37 12.81 -42.62 39.85
C ASP A 37 11.63 -41.83 40.45
N LYS A 38 11.74 -41.49 41.74
CA LYS A 38 10.72 -40.73 42.48
C LYS A 38 10.98 -39.24 42.36
N THR A 39 11.29 -38.76 41.14
CA THR A 39 11.36 -37.33 40.89
C THR A 39 9.97 -36.73 41.11
N PRO A 40 9.79 -35.74 42.02
CA PRO A 40 8.46 -35.36 42.52
C PRO A 40 7.49 -34.75 41.50
N LEU A 41 7.99 -34.36 40.31
CA LEU A 41 7.25 -33.56 39.34
C LEU A 41 7.29 -34.12 37.91
N TRP A 42 8.39 -34.75 37.50
CA TRP A 42 8.58 -35.25 36.14
C TRP A 42 9.13 -36.66 36.17
N ASP A 43 8.95 -37.43 35.10
CA ASP A 43 9.51 -38.79 34.98
C ASP A 43 10.98 -38.77 34.52
N GLY A 44 11.47 -37.63 34.03
CA GLY A 44 12.87 -37.47 33.67
C GLY A 44 13.17 -36.17 32.94
N TYR A 45 14.35 -36.14 32.32
CA TYR A 45 14.78 -35.01 31.49
C TYR A 45 15.63 -35.46 30.31
N VAL A 46 15.80 -34.56 29.34
CA VAL A 46 16.61 -34.76 28.14
C VAL A 46 17.59 -33.59 28.02
N ILE A 47 18.88 -33.90 27.88
CA ILE A 47 19.92 -32.90 27.62
C ILE A 47 20.07 -32.73 26.11
N ILE A 48 20.07 -31.48 25.66
CA ILE A 48 20.25 -31.10 24.25
C ILE A 48 21.71 -30.69 24.04
N TYR A 49 22.35 -31.23 22.99
CA TYR A 49 23.73 -30.93 22.60
C TYR A 49 23.82 -30.23 21.24
N LYS A 50 24.86 -29.44 21.03
CA LYS A 50 25.15 -28.76 19.74
C LYS A 50 25.45 -29.76 18.60
N SER A 51 25.96 -30.94 18.94
CA SER A 51 26.34 -32.00 17.99
C SER A 51 26.30 -33.38 18.67
N SER A 52 26.66 -34.43 17.92
CA SER A 52 26.86 -35.77 18.46
C SER A 52 28.03 -35.91 19.44
N ASN A 53 28.86 -34.87 19.59
CA ASN A 53 29.91 -34.85 20.59
C ASN A 53 29.37 -34.37 21.96
N TRP A 54 29.09 -35.31 22.86
CA TRP A 54 28.42 -35.05 24.14
C TRP A 54 29.37 -34.59 25.26
N THR A 55 30.10 -33.50 25.02
CA THR A 55 30.92 -32.82 26.05
C THR A 55 30.14 -31.74 26.79
N LYS A 56 30.68 -31.27 27.93
CA LYS A 56 30.03 -30.23 28.74
C LYS A 56 29.89 -28.92 27.98
N GLU A 57 30.87 -28.56 27.14
CA GLU A 57 30.92 -27.32 26.34
C GLU A 57 29.88 -27.31 25.21
N ASN A 58 29.39 -28.50 24.84
CA ASN A 58 28.38 -28.68 23.81
C ASN A 58 26.95 -28.74 24.33
N ILE A 59 26.73 -28.67 25.64
CA ILE A 59 25.38 -28.62 26.21
C ILE A 59 24.72 -27.29 25.81
N ILE A 60 23.52 -27.39 25.24
CA ILE A 60 22.64 -26.26 24.95
C ILE A 60 21.72 -26.00 26.14
N GLY A 61 21.16 -27.06 26.72
CA GLY A 61 20.16 -26.95 27.77
C GLY A 61 19.54 -28.30 28.13
N THR A 62 18.60 -28.25 29.07
CA THR A 62 17.87 -29.43 29.57
C THR A 62 16.37 -29.19 29.44
N VAL A 63 15.65 -30.23 29.04
CA VAL A 63 14.20 -30.23 28.89
C VAL A 63 13.59 -31.31 29.77
N SER A 64 12.67 -30.93 30.64
CA SER A 64 11.88 -31.87 31.45
C SER A 64 10.90 -32.64 30.55
N VAL A 65 10.69 -33.92 30.87
CA VAL A 65 9.75 -34.79 30.15
C VAL A 65 8.82 -35.52 31.13
N GLN A 66 7.55 -35.63 30.75
CA GLN A 66 6.56 -36.46 31.43
C GLN A 66 6.11 -37.56 30.47
N VAL A 67 6.02 -38.80 30.92
CA VAL A 67 5.66 -39.95 30.11
C VAL A 67 4.53 -40.74 30.76
N LYS A 68 3.46 -41.02 30.01
CA LYS A 68 2.38 -41.90 30.45
C LYS A 68 2.17 -43.06 29.50
N GLY A 69 2.07 -44.28 30.04
CA GLY A 69 1.67 -45.46 29.30
C GLY A 69 0.16 -45.69 29.38
N LYS A 70 -0.48 -46.03 28.25
CA LYS A 70 -1.89 -46.45 28.21
C LYS A 70 -2.08 -47.63 27.28
N LEU A 71 -2.86 -48.61 27.74
CA LEU A 71 -3.31 -49.71 26.90
C LEU A 71 -4.36 -49.23 25.88
N ALA A 72 -4.17 -49.59 24.62
CA ALA A 72 -5.01 -49.19 23.50
C ALA A 72 -5.32 -50.39 22.57
N THR A 73 -6.35 -50.23 21.75
CA THR A 73 -6.67 -51.14 20.65
C THR A 73 -5.83 -50.82 19.42
N LYS A 74 -5.72 -51.77 18.49
CA LYS A 74 -5.01 -51.54 17.21
C LYS A 74 -5.54 -50.33 16.43
N LYS A 75 -6.85 -50.06 16.51
CA LYS A 75 -7.47 -48.90 15.86
C LYS A 75 -7.02 -47.59 16.48
N GLU A 76 -6.98 -47.51 17.81
CA GLU A 76 -6.57 -46.31 18.56
C GLU A 76 -5.08 -45.94 18.40
N LEU A 77 -4.26 -46.87 17.90
CA LEU A 77 -2.86 -46.62 17.54
C LEU A 77 -2.69 -45.88 16.21
N LEU A 78 -3.73 -45.87 15.38
CA LEU A 78 -3.75 -45.22 14.07
C LEU A 78 -4.21 -43.76 14.15
N ASP A 79 -4.65 -43.29 15.32
CA ASP A 79 -5.09 -41.90 15.50
C ASP A 79 -3.91 -40.95 15.25
N GLU A 80 -4.13 -39.84 14.54
CA GLU A 80 -3.09 -38.79 14.35
C GLU A 80 -2.99 -37.83 15.54
N SER A 81 -4.04 -37.77 16.36
CA SER A 81 -4.05 -37.01 17.61
C SER A 81 -4.95 -37.67 18.66
N ILE A 82 -4.68 -37.38 19.93
CA ILE A 82 -5.44 -37.91 21.06
C ILE A 82 -5.73 -36.79 22.06
N SER A 83 -6.78 -36.97 22.85
CA SER A 83 -7.06 -36.11 24.01
C SER A 83 -6.68 -36.83 25.29
N PHE A 84 -6.07 -36.12 26.23
CA PHE A 84 -5.63 -36.69 27.51
C PHE A 84 -5.92 -35.73 28.66
N GLN A 85 -6.43 -36.24 29.77
CA GLN A 85 -6.68 -35.46 30.97
C GLN A 85 -5.40 -35.36 31.80
N VAL A 86 -5.02 -34.15 32.18
CA VAL A 86 -3.87 -33.86 33.05
C VAL A 86 -4.35 -33.04 34.23
N ASP A 87 -3.79 -33.30 35.41
CA ASP A 87 -4.12 -32.54 36.62
C ASP A 87 -3.72 -31.07 36.45
N VAL A 88 -4.63 -30.15 36.77
CA VAL A 88 -4.37 -28.71 36.66
C VAL A 88 -3.24 -28.29 37.59
N VAL A 89 -3.12 -28.94 38.75
CA VAL A 89 -2.03 -28.73 39.70
C VAL A 89 -0.67 -29.03 39.06
N ASP A 90 -0.56 -30.09 38.26
CA ASP A 90 0.67 -30.45 37.56
C ASP A 90 0.97 -29.46 36.44
N LEU A 91 -0.04 -29.05 35.66
CA LEU A 91 0.11 -28.01 34.64
C LEU A 91 0.66 -26.70 35.24
N ILE A 92 0.08 -26.24 36.37
CA ILE A 92 0.56 -25.03 37.07
C ILE A 92 2.02 -25.19 37.52
N LYS A 93 2.41 -26.38 38.01
CA LYS A 93 3.80 -26.64 38.39
C LYS A 93 4.72 -26.67 37.16
N TYR A 94 4.31 -27.29 36.06
CA TYR A 94 5.07 -27.28 34.81
C TYR A 94 5.27 -25.84 34.30
N GLN A 95 4.23 -25.01 34.30
CA GLN A 95 4.29 -23.62 33.87
C GLN A 95 5.35 -22.82 34.65
N LYS A 96 5.39 -22.99 35.99
CA LYS A 96 6.35 -22.34 36.88
C LYS A 96 7.79 -22.85 36.74
N ASN A 97 7.98 -24.00 36.11
CA ASN A 97 9.28 -24.67 35.98
C ASN A 97 9.69 -24.84 34.51
N PHE A 98 9.50 -23.79 33.69
CA PHE A 98 9.91 -23.77 32.28
C PHE A 98 9.26 -24.87 31.41
N GLY A 99 8.05 -25.31 31.76
CA GLY A 99 7.27 -26.25 30.97
C GLY A 99 7.71 -27.71 31.06
N THR A 100 7.13 -28.55 30.21
CA THR A 100 7.53 -29.96 30.02
C THR A 100 7.13 -30.44 28.62
N ILE A 101 7.85 -31.42 28.05
CA ILE A 101 7.32 -32.17 26.90
C ILE A 101 6.57 -33.38 27.45
N TYR A 102 5.26 -33.41 27.20
CA TYR A 102 4.36 -34.43 27.71
C TYR A 102 4.14 -35.51 26.67
N PHE A 103 4.42 -36.76 27.02
CA PHE A 103 4.28 -37.92 26.17
C PHE A 103 3.19 -38.86 26.68
N VAL A 104 2.42 -39.42 25.75
CA VAL A 104 1.50 -40.53 26.01
C VAL A 104 1.78 -41.63 25.00
N THR A 105 2.25 -42.77 25.49
CA THR A 105 2.48 -43.96 24.67
C THR A 105 1.27 -44.87 24.74
N LYS A 106 0.55 -45.02 23.62
CA LYS A 106 -0.50 -46.04 23.48
C LYS A 106 0.15 -47.37 23.11
N ILE A 107 -0.15 -48.44 23.85
CA ILE A 107 0.43 -49.78 23.70
C ILE A 107 -0.69 -50.76 23.37
N ASN A 108 -0.53 -51.58 22.34
CA ASN A 108 -1.57 -52.54 21.94
C ASN A 108 -1.81 -53.57 23.06
N LYS A 109 -3.07 -53.70 23.48
CA LYS A 109 -3.51 -54.68 24.50
C LYS A 109 -3.21 -56.13 24.12
N GLN A 110 -3.18 -56.45 22.82
CA GLN A 110 -3.02 -57.81 22.31
C GLN A 110 -1.59 -58.14 21.88
N ASP A 111 -0.76 -57.13 21.59
CA ASP A 111 0.63 -57.27 21.13
C ASP A 111 1.46 -56.09 21.63
N THR A 112 2.05 -56.22 22.81
CA THR A 112 2.73 -55.11 23.51
C THR A 112 3.97 -54.57 22.77
N THR A 113 4.43 -55.23 21.71
CA THR A 113 5.47 -54.70 20.83
C THR A 113 4.97 -53.55 19.95
N GLN A 114 3.66 -53.50 19.65
CA GLN A 114 3.04 -52.44 18.86
C GLN A 114 2.63 -51.27 19.74
N HIS A 115 3.17 -50.09 19.44
CA HIS A 115 2.89 -48.87 20.19
C HIS A 115 2.97 -47.63 19.29
N THR A 116 2.29 -46.56 19.71
CA THR A 116 2.34 -45.23 19.09
C THR A 116 2.57 -44.18 20.17
N ILE A 117 3.55 -43.32 19.95
CA ILE A 117 3.90 -42.23 20.87
C ILE A 117 3.19 -40.95 20.42
N TYR A 118 2.50 -40.30 21.34
CA TYR A 118 1.89 -38.99 21.17
C TYR A 118 2.59 -37.98 22.07
N TYR A 119 2.68 -36.73 21.65
CA TYR A 119 3.33 -35.66 22.43
C TYR A 119 2.60 -34.32 22.34
N GLU A 120 2.86 -33.46 23.32
CA GLU A 120 2.57 -32.03 23.29
C GLU A 120 3.75 -31.28 23.93
N THR A 121 4.13 -30.13 23.34
CA THR A 121 5.13 -29.22 23.89
C THR A 121 4.46 -28.23 24.83
N LEU A 122 4.38 -28.55 26.11
CA LEU A 122 3.72 -27.70 27.11
C LEU A 122 4.66 -26.57 27.59
N THR A 123 4.85 -25.56 26.73
CA THR A 123 5.58 -24.33 27.09
C THR A 123 4.78 -23.52 28.13
N PRO A 124 5.40 -22.65 28.95
CA PRO A 124 4.66 -21.82 29.89
C PRO A 124 3.51 -21.03 29.24
N LYS A 125 3.75 -20.50 28.03
CA LYS A 125 2.73 -19.84 27.20
C LYS A 125 1.56 -20.77 26.86
N LYS A 126 1.83 -21.96 26.32
CA LYS A 126 0.76 -22.92 25.96
C LYS A 126 -0.01 -23.40 27.18
N ILE A 127 0.66 -23.65 28.30
CA ILE A 127 0.00 -24.05 29.55
C ILE A 127 -0.95 -22.96 30.03
N ARG A 128 -0.52 -21.70 30.05
CA ARG A 128 -1.37 -20.55 30.37
C ARG A 128 -2.66 -20.55 29.56
N SER A 129 -2.57 -20.81 28.25
CA SER A 129 -3.74 -20.90 27.38
C SER A 129 -4.63 -22.10 27.69
N TYR A 130 -4.07 -23.27 28.04
CA TYR A 130 -4.85 -24.46 28.39
C TYR A 130 -5.67 -24.28 29.69
N ILE A 131 -5.05 -23.68 30.72
CA ILE A 131 -5.63 -23.54 32.06
C ILE A 131 -6.48 -22.27 32.24
N LYS A 132 -6.42 -21.31 31.32
CA LYS A 132 -7.20 -20.06 31.38
C LYS A 132 -8.69 -20.36 31.55
N GLY A 133 -9.28 -19.88 32.66
CA GLY A 133 -10.68 -20.11 33.03
C GLY A 133 -10.98 -21.51 33.59
N LYS A 134 -9.96 -22.34 33.82
CA LYS A 134 -10.05 -23.70 34.38
C LYS A 134 -9.16 -23.88 35.61
N GLU A 135 -8.71 -22.79 36.21
CA GLU A 135 -7.72 -22.79 37.29
C GLU A 135 -8.20 -23.55 38.53
N ASN A 136 -9.52 -23.63 38.73
CA ASN A 136 -10.16 -24.33 39.85
C ASN A 136 -10.63 -25.75 39.50
N GLN A 137 -10.42 -26.23 38.27
CA GLN A 137 -10.78 -27.59 37.88
C GLN A 137 -9.73 -28.59 38.35
N ALA A 138 -10.14 -29.84 38.63
CA ALA A 138 -9.18 -30.88 39.00
C ALA A 138 -8.27 -31.24 37.81
N THR A 139 -8.86 -31.38 36.62
CA THR A 139 -8.18 -31.81 35.40
C THR A 139 -8.47 -30.88 34.23
N CYS A 140 -7.54 -30.82 33.28
CA CYS A 140 -7.70 -30.16 32.00
C CYS A 140 -7.33 -31.12 30.87
N THR A 141 -8.09 -31.08 29.78
CA THR A 141 -7.81 -31.86 28.59
C THR A 141 -6.77 -31.16 27.72
N ILE A 142 -5.65 -31.83 27.46
CA ILE A 142 -4.66 -31.43 26.46
C ILE A 142 -4.85 -32.27 25.19
N LYS A 143 -4.48 -31.71 24.03
CA LYS A 143 -4.46 -32.43 22.76
C LYS A 143 -3.01 -32.80 22.43
N LEU A 144 -2.74 -34.08 22.22
CA LEU A 144 -1.41 -34.56 21.82
C LEU A 144 -1.45 -35.04 20.38
N LYS A 145 -0.40 -34.74 19.63
CA LYS A 145 -0.23 -35.20 18.24
C LYS A 145 0.78 -36.33 18.18
N LYS A 146 0.67 -37.18 17.16
CA LYS A 146 1.61 -38.28 16.93
C LYS A 146 3.05 -37.76 16.82
N LEU A 147 3.98 -38.43 17.49
CA LEU A 147 5.40 -38.09 17.42
C LEU A 147 5.94 -38.46 16.02
N PRO A 148 6.67 -37.56 15.34
CA PRO A 148 7.26 -37.87 14.04
C PRO A 148 8.33 -38.97 14.17
N ILE A 149 8.53 -39.70 13.07
CA ILE A 149 9.52 -40.78 12.97
C ILE A 149 10.90 -40.21 12.60
N ASP A 150 10.94 -39.06 11.91
CA ASP A 150 12.19 -38.42 11.51
C ASP A 150 12.95 -37.86 12.72
N LYS A 151 14.19 -38.34 12.91
CA LYS A 151 15.06 -37.93 14.02
C LYS A 151 15.33 -36.42 14.03
N TYR A 152 15.44 -35.80 12.86
CA TYR A 152 15.71 -34.36 12.77
C TYR A 152 14.49 -33.54 13.18
N GLU A 153 13.28 -34.00 12.86
CA GLU A 153 12.06 -33.39 13.36
C GLU A 153 11.95 -33.49 14.88
N ILE A 154 12.30 -34.64 15.47
CA ILE A 154 12.37 -34.81 16.94
C ILE A 154 13.39 -33.84 17.56
N GLN A 155 14.59 -33.73 17.00
CA GLN A 155 15.61 -32.77 17.46
C GLN A 155 15.11 -31.32 17.39
N SER A 156 14.39 -30.97 16.32
CA SER A 156 13.78 -29.65 16.13
C SER A 156 12.73 -29.34 17.20
N ILE A 157 11.87 -30.31 17.54
CA ILE A 157 10.85 -30.18 18.58
C ILE A 157 11.50 -29.82 19.92
N PHE A 158 12.50 -30.59 20.35
CA PHE A 158 13.17 -30.36 21.64
C PHE A 158 13.89 -29.02 21.68
N TYR A 159 14.61 -28.65 20.62
CA TYR A 159 15.35 -27.40 20.57
C TYR A 159 14.41 -26.18 20.57
N ASN A 160 13.35 -26.20 19.75
CA ASN A 160 12.38 -25.11 19.71
C ASN A 160 11.63 -24.96 21.03
N PHE A 161 11.22 -26.08 21.64
CA PHE A 161 10.63 -26.09 22.98
C PHE A 161 11.57 -25.46 24.02
N TYR A 162 12.85 -25.83 24.02
CA TYR A 162 13.84 -25.27 24.94
C TYR A 162 13.97 -23.76 24.78
N ARG A 163 14.12 -23.27 23.53
CA ARG A 163 14.25 -21.83 23.29
C ARG A 163 13.03 -21.05 23.77
N GLU A 164 11.82 -21.49 23.41
CA GLU A 164 10.59 -20.82 23.83
C GLU A 164 10.44 -20.86 25.35
N SER A 165 10.64 -22.03 25.95
CA SER A 165 10.43 -22.22 27.39
C SER A 165 11.46 -21.50 28.25
N SER A 166 12.67 -21.24 27.74
CA SER A 166 13.74 -20.55 28.46
C SER A 166 13.40 -19.13 28.91
N LEU A 167 12.37 -18.50 28.31
CA LEU A 167 11.86 -17.20 28.75
C LEU A 167 11.03 -17.28 30.04
N GLY A 168 10.59 -18.47 30.43
CA GLY A 168 9.75 -18.67 31.60
C GLY A 168 8.31 -18.22 31.40
N ASP A 169 7.62 -17.98 32.51
CA ASP A 169 6.19 -17.66 32.55
C ASP A 169 5.91 -16.15 32.40
N ILE A 170 6.46 -15.53 31.34
CA ILE A 170 6.19 -14.13 31.02
C ILE A 170 4.79 -14.02 30.38
N PRO A 171 3.89 -13.16 30.88
CA PRO A 171 2.59 -12.93 30.24
C PRO A 171 2.77 -12.43 28.80
N PRO A 172 2.12 -13.07 27.81
CA PRO A 172 2.21 -12.62 26.43
C PRO A 172 1.37 -11.35 26.20
N ILE A 173 1.79 -10.52 25.25
CA ILE A 173 0.99 -9.40 24.72
C ILE A 173 0.21 -9.84 23.48
N SER A 174 -0.99 -9.31 23.28
CA SER A 174 -1.78 -9.60 22.07
C SER A 174 -1.30 -8.78 20.87
N LEU A 175 -1.68 -9.22 19.66
CA LEU A 175 -1.40 -8.47 18.44
C LEU A 175 -2.08 -7.09 18.43
N ASP A 176 -3.31 -6.99 18.96
CA ASP A 176 -4.04 -5.71 19.07
C ASP A 176 -3.32 -4.73 20.00
N GLU A 177 -2.87 -5.19 21.17
CA GLU A 177 -2.10 -4.37 22.08
C GLU A 177 -0.81 -3.89 21.39
N LEU A 178 -0.07 -4.83 20.79
CA LEU A 178 1.18 -4.54 20.08
C LEU A 178 1.00 -3.46 19.00
N SER A 179 -0.10 -3.47 18.25
CA SER A 179 -0.40 -2.51 17.18
C SER A 179 -0.56 -1.05 17.65
N THR A 180 -0.87 -0.85 18.93
CA THR A 180 -1.10 0.48 19.51
C THR A 180 0.11 1.02 20.31
N ARG A 181 1.09 0.16 20.58
CA ARG A 181 2.26 0.51 21.39
C ARG A 181 3.27 1.33 20.60
N LYS A 182 3.82 2.36 21.24
CA LYS A 182 4.86 3.24 20.67
C LYS A 182 6.27 2.92 21.17
N ASP A 183 6.41 2.01 22.13
CA ASP A 183 7.67 1.65 22.79
C ASP A 183 8.29 0.34 22.27
N VAL A 184 7.71 -0.26 21.22
CA VAL A 184 8.24 -1.46 20.56
C VAL A 184 9.50 -1.10 19.77
N VAL A 185 10.63 -1.70 20.16
CA VAL A 185 11.93 -1.52 19.50
C VAL A 185 12.11 -2.52 18.37
N LYS A 186 11.72 -3.79 18.62
CA LYS A 186 11.97 -4.89 17.68
C LYS A 186 10.95 -6.01 17.87
N ILE A 187 10.50 -6.59 16.76
CA ILE A 187 9.74 -7.84 16.76
C ILE A 187 10.63 -8.94 16.16
N THR A 188 10.70 -10.08 16.83
CA THR A 188 11.46 -11.24 16.36
C THR A 188 10.56 -12.46 16.26
N ALA A 189 10.56 -13.10 15.10
CA ALA A 189 10.01 -14.43 14.89
C ALA A 189 11.16 -15.41 14.64
N GLY A 190 11.11 -16.59 15.22
CA GLY A 190 12.14 -17.58 14.97
C GLY A 190 11.66 -19.02 15.18
N THR A 191 12.27 -19.90 14.40
CA THR A 191 12.18 -21.35 14.58
C THR A 191 13.53 -21.97 14.22
N THR A 192 13.70 -23.25 14.46
CA THR A 192 14.91 -23.99 14.09
C THR A 192 14.49 -25.36 13.58
N LYS A 193 15.00 -25.71 12.39
CA LYS A 193 14.79 -27.01 11.78
C LYS A 193 16.14 -27.68 11.63
N PHE A 194 16.30 -28.84 12.28
CA PHE A 194 17.41 -29.74 11.98
C PHE A 194 17.12 -30.43 10.66
N SER A 195 18.16 -30.65 9.86
CA SER A 195 18.07 -31.36 8.59
C SER A 195 19.37 -32.11 8.29
N PRO A 196 19.34 -33.11 7.39
CA PRO A 196 20.56 -33.70 6.84
C PRO A 196 21.41 -32.63 6.14
N LYS A 197 22.75 -32.76 6.20
CA LYS A 197 23.68 -31.82 5.55
C LYS A 197 23.37 -31.59 4.07
N ASP A 198 22.99 -32.65 3.36
CA ASP A 198 22.76 -32.61 1.91
C ASP A 198 21.31 -32.25 1.52
N LYS A 199 20.45 -31.96 2.51
CA LYS A 199 19.04 -31.58 2.31
C LYS A 199 18.71 -30.36 3.17
N GLN A 200 19.08 -29.19 2.68
CA GLN A 200 18.66 -27.92 3.26
C GLN A 200 17.21 -27.62 2.84
N PRO A 201 16.28 -27.41 3.78
CA PRO A 201 14.92 -27.03 3.43
C PRO A 201 14.86 -25.57 2.95
N SER A 202 13.84 -25.23 2.16
CA SER A 202 13.52 -23.84 1.84
C SER A 202 13.24 -23.05 3.11
N ILE A 203 13.85 -21.88 3.26
CA ILE A 203 13.63 -20.99 4.41
C ILE A 203 12.15 -20.60 4.50
N ILE A 204 11.53 -20.30 3.36
CA ILE A 204 10.12 -19.93 3.28
C ILE A 204 9.24 -21.10 3.75
N ASP A 205 9.51 -22.32 3.29
CA ASP A 205 8.75 -23.49 3.72
C ASP A 205 8.93 -23.77 5.22
N VAL A 206 10.13 -23.54 5.77
CA VAL A 206 10.37 -23.68 7.21
C VAL A 206 9.53 -22.67 7.99
N LEU A 207 9.48 -21.41 7.55
CA LEU A 207 8.70 -20.37 8.24
C LEU A 207 7.20 -20.63 8.18
N LEU A 208 6.68 -21.09 7.03
CA LEU A 208 5.24 -21.30 6.82
C LEU A 208 4.70 -22.60 7.43
N ASN A 209 5.53 -23.63 7.56
CA ASN A 209 5.09 -24.96 8.02
C ASN A 209 5.43 -25.29 9.48
N ASN A 210 6.19 -24.43 10.18
CA ASN A 210 6.55 -24.66 11.58
C ASN A 210 5.92 -23.61 12.49
N GLU A 211 5.71 -24.00 13.75
CA GLU A 211 5.33 -23.05 14.78
C GLU A 211 6.46 -22.04 14.98
N LEU A 212 6.13 -20.76 14.88
CA LEU A 212 7.07 -19.67 15.06
C LEU A 212 6.94 -19.11 16.47
N PHE A 213 8.08 -18.90 17.10
CA PHE A 213 8.15 -18.24 18.38
C PHE A 213 8.32 -16.73 18.16
N TRP A 214 7.33 -15.94 18.60
CA TRP A 214 7.25 -14.48 18.41
C TRP A 214 7.51 -13.73 19.70
N THR A 215 8.34 -12.69 19.63
CA THR A 215 8.66 -11.80 20.76
C THR A 215 8.72 -10.34 20.33
N ALA A 216 8.40 -9.45 21.27
CA ALA A 216 8.62 -8.01 21.16
C ALA A 216 9.66 -7.55 22.19
N GLU A 217 10.63 -6.77 21.75
CA GLU A 217 11.55 -6.01 22.60
C GLU A 217 10.96 -4.61 22.81
N LEU A 218 10.85 -4.19 24.07
CA LEU A 218 10.33 -2.88 24.45
C LEU A 218 11.45 -2.02 25.04
N ALA A 219 11.44 -0.71 24.77
CA ALA A 219 12.52 0.22 25.10
C ALA A 219 12.95 0.22 26.59
N ASN A 220 12.07 -0.19 27.50
CA ASN A 220 12.31 -0.20 28.94
C ASN A 220 12.05 -1.58 29.59
N HIS A 221 12.09 -2.67 28.82
CA HIS A 221 11.87 -4.02 29.34
C HIS A 221 13.12 -4.88 29.15
N PRO A 222 13.68 -5.50 30.22
CA PRO A 222 14.99 -6.17 30.16
C PRO A 222 14.98 -7.49 29.37
N THR A 223 13.79 -8.06 29.14
CA THR A 223 13.62 -9.33 28.42
C THR A 223 12.58 -9.19 27.30
N PRO A 224 12.74 -9.87 26.16
CA PRO A 224 11.70 -9.89 25.15
C PRO A 224 10.39 -10.50 25.69
N ILE A 225 9.26 -9.85 25.40
CA ILE A 225 7.94 -10.31 25.81
C ILE A 225 7.36 -11.21 24.72
N PRO A 226 6.83 -12.40 25.04
CA PRO A 226 6.17 -13.26 24.06
C PRO A 226 4.95 -12.56 23.43
N ILE A 227 4.72 -12.80 22.14
CA ILE A 227 3.52 -12.33 21.44
C ILE A 227 2.54 -13.48 21.33
N ASP A 228 1.28 -13.25 21.69
CA ASP A 228 0.16 -14.13 21.38
C ASP A 228 -0.56 -13.63 20.12
N LEU A 229 -0.45 -14.41 19.05
CA LEU A 229 -1.11 -14.12 17.78
C LEU A 229 -2.60 -14.54 17.79
N GLY A 230 -3.00 -15.41 18.73
CA GLY A 230 -4.32 -16.02 18.72
C GLY A 230 -4.42 -17.24 17.78
N THR A 231 -5.60 -17.87 17.75
CA THR A 231 -5.82 -19.15 17.05
C THR A 231 -6.20 -19.03 15.57
N ALA A 232 -6.39 -17.81 15.05
CA ALA A 232 -6.91 -17.55 13.70
C ALA A 232 -5.92 -16.84 12.77
N THR A 233 -4.64 -16.76 13.16
CA THR A 233 -3.63 -16.01 12.40
C THR A 233 -3.04 -16.86 11.29
N GLU A 234 -3.06 -16.35 10.07
CA GLU A 234 -2.34 -16.93 8.94
C GLU A 234 -1.07 -16.14 8.66
N LEU A 235 0.05 -16.85 8.54
CA LEU A 235 1.30 -16.27 8.07
C LEU A 235 1.35 -16.35 6.54
N SER A 236 1.71 -15.24 5.91
CA SER A 236 2.08 -15.19 4.50
C SER A 236 3.38 -14.40 4.33
N ILE A 237 4.15 -14.75 3.30
CA ILE A 237 5.39 -14.06 2.94
C ILE A 237 5.16 -13.36 1.61
N ILE A 238 5.41 -12.05 1.57
CA ILE A 238 5.17 -11.22 0.38
C ILE A 238 6.52 -10.80 -0.20
N LEU A 239 6.80 -11.20 -1.43
CA LEU A 239 7.93 -10.74 -2.23
C LEU A 239 7.45 -9.68 -3.24
N LYS A 240 8.09 -8.51 -3.25
CA LYS A 240 7.77 -7.40 -4.15
C LYS A 240 8.97 -6.82 -4.90
N GLU A 241 10.16 -6.90 -4.31
CA GLU A 241 11.38 -6.29 -4.85
C GLU A 241 12.33 -7.35 -5.38
N GLY A 242 13.18 -6.97 -6.34
CA GLY A 242 14.15 -7.88 -6.96
C GLY A 242 13.51 -9.00 -7.79
N LEU A 243 12.23 -8.87 -8.12
CA LEU A 243 11.54 -9.80 -9.00
C LEU A 243 11.85 -9.46 -10.46
N PRO A 244 12.04 -10.49 -11.32
CA PRO A 244 12.36 -10.31 -12.73
C PRO A 244 11.21 -9.65 -13.49
N SER A 245 11.55 -9.03 -14.63
CA SER A 245 10.57 -8.54 -15.58
C SER A 245 9.85 -9.72 -16.21
N ILE A 246 8.56 -9.54 -16.51
CA ILE A 246 7.77 -10.56 -17.20
C ILE A 246 7.49 -10.13 -18.63
N LEU A 247 7.46 -11.09 -19.56
CA LEU A 247 7.00 -10.87 -20.92
C LEU A 247 5.77 -11.72 -21.21
N VAL A 248 4.73 -11.07 -21.75
CA VAL A 248 3.52 -11.74 -22.21
C VAL A 248 3.27 -11.28 -23.64
N LYS A 249 3.19 -12.24 -24.58
CA LYS A 249 3.01 -11.94 -26.01
C LYS A 249 4.06 -10.95 -26.58
N GLY A 250 5.27 -10.94 -26.00
CA GLY A 250 6.37 -10.05 -26.40
C GLY A 250 6.35 -8.66 -25.75
N GLU A 251 5.29 -8.29 -25.04
CA GLU A 251 5.25 -7.05 -24.26
C GLU A 251 5.94 -7.25 -22.91
N LYS A 252 6.81 -6.31 -22.54
CA LYS A 252 7.58 -6.34 -21.30
C LYS A 252 6.85 -5.57 -20.19
N TYR A 253 6.74 -6.20 -19.02
CA TYR A 253 6.15 -5.61 -17.82
C TYR A 253 7.17 -5.63 -16.67
N ASP A 254 7.75 -4.47 -16.40
CA ASP A 254 8.70 -4.25 -15.30
C ASP A 254 7.97 -3.98 -13.97
N ASN A 255 8.51 -4.49 -12.86
CA ASN A 255 7.95 -4.32 -11.50
C ASN A 255 6.47 -4.66 -11.39
N TYR A 256 6.02 -5.64 -12.18
CA TYR A 256 4.60 -5.93 -12.35
C TYR A 256 4.14 -7.18 -11.61
N LEU A 257 5.06 -7.97 -11.06
CA LEU A 257 4.78 -9.19 -10.30
C LEU A 257 5.02 -8.96 -8.80
N SER A 258 4.14 -9.50 -7.98
CA SER A 258 4.41 -9.78 -6.56
C SER A 258 3.95 -11.20 -6.21
N ILE A 259 4.67 -11.86 -5.31
CA ILE A 259 4.41 -13.25 -4.93
C ILE A 259 4.03 -13.27 -3.45
N ILE A 260 2.90 -13.90 -3.14
CA ILE A 260 2.45 -14.14 -1.76
C ILE A 260 2.47 -15.64 -1.53
N GLU A 261 3.44 -16.10 -0.74
CA GLU A 261 3.51 -17.49 -0.32
C GLU A 261 2.74 -17.70 0.97
N LYS A 262 1.81 -18.66 0.94
CA LYS A 262 1.06 -19.16 2.10
C LYS A 262 1.43 -20.61 2.35
N LYS A 263 1.01 -21.13 3.51
CA LYS A 263 1.23 -22.54 3.87
C LYS A 263 0.71 -23.52 2.81
N SER A 264 -0.49 -23.29 2.27
CA SER A 264 -1.15 -24.19 1.32
C SER A 264 -1.15 -23.72 -0.14
N SER A 265 -0.85 -22.44 -0.40
CA SER A 265 -0.94 -21.86 -1.74
C SER A 265 0.13 -20.81 -2.01
N ILE A 266 0.34 -20.51 -3.28
CA ILE A 266 1.16 -19.40 -3.76
C ILE A 266 0.25 -18.52 -4.61
N ILE A 267 0.24 -17.21 -4.34
CA ILE A 267 -0.55 -16.23 -5.07
C ILE A 267 0.41 -15.32 -5.83
N TYR A 268 0.31 -15.34 -7.15
CA TYR A 268 0.99 -14.40 -8.04
C TYR A 268 0.04 -13.24 -8.31
N LYS A 269 0.44 -12.02 -7.95
CA LYS A 269 -0.32 -10.82 -8.24
C LYS A 269 0.39 -10.02 -9.32
N PHE A 270 -0.33 -9.73 -10.40
CA PHE A 270 0.13 -8.98 -11.55
C PHE A 270 -0.59 -7.62 -11.62
N GLY A 271 0.18 -6.55 -11.69
CA GLY A 271 -0.35 -5.19 -11.68
C GLY A 271 -1.25 -4.93 -10.47
N LYS A 272 -2.39 -4.30 -10.71
CA LYS A 272 -3.37 -3.96 -9.68
C LYS A 272 -4.56 -4.93 -9.70
N SER A 273 -4.86 -5.51 -10.86
CA SER A 273 -6.14 -6.17 -11.15
C SER A 273 -6.08 -7.70 -11.22
N THR A 274 -4.92 -8.31 -11.46
CA THR A 274 -4.84 -9.76 -11.74
C THR A 274 -4.19 -10.54 -10.60
N THR A 275 -4.82 -11.63 -10.19
CA THR A 275 -4.25 -12.60 -9.25
C THR A 275 -4.42 -14.03 -9.75
N ILE A 276 -3.36 -14.82 -9.63
CA ILE A 276 -3.33 -16.25 -9.95
C ILE A 276 -2.93 -17.00 -8.69
N GLU A 277 -3.81 -17.85 -8.18
CA GLU A 277 -3.54 -18.68 -7.00
C GLU A 277 -3.31 -20.14 -7.41
N ALA A 278 -2.12 -20.64 -7.11
CA ALA A 278 -1.76 -22.04 -7.26
C ALA A 278 -1.78 -22.74 -5.89
N GLN A 279 -2.62 -23.77 -5.73
CA GLN A 279 -2.59 -24.60 -4.52
C GLN A 279 -1.44 -25.59 -4.61
N LYS A 280 -0.62 -25.72 -3.56
CA LYS A 280 0.60 -26.56 -3.57
C LYS A 280 0.31 -28.04 -3.90
N ASN A 281 -0.91 -28.52 -3.65
CA ASN A 281 -1.32 -29.91 -3.84
C ASN A 281 -2.45 -30.12 -4.88
N ALA A 282 -2.84 -29.08 -5.64
CA ALA A 282 -3.88 -29.21 -6.66
C ALA A 282 -3.30 -29.04 -8.07
N LYS A 283 -4.00 -29.59 -9.07
CA LYS A 283 -3.75 -29.27 -10.47
C LYS A 283 -4.59 -28.07 -10.88
N GLY A 284 -4.01 -27.18 -11.68
CA GLY A 284 -4.67 -25.97 -12.16
C GLY A 284 -4.43 -24.75 -11.25
N VAL A 285 -4.81 -23.58 -11.75
CA VAL A 285 -4.63 -22.30 -11.07
C VAL A 285 -5.96 -21.54 -11.01
N LYS A 286 -6.24 -20.89 -9.89
CA LYS A 286 -7.41 -20.03 -9.73
C LYS A 286 -7.08 -18.62 -10.19
N LEU A 287 -7.70 -18.17 -11.27
CA LEU A 287 -7.52 -16.82 -11.80
C LEU A 287 -8.64 -15.91 -11.29
N LYS A 288 -8.26 -14.72 -10.82
CA LYS A 288 -9.20 -13.66 -10.46
C LYS A 288 -8.73 -12.35 -11.09
N PHE A 289 -9.65 -11.66 -11.72
CA PHE A 289 -9.47 -10.31 -12.27
C PHE A 289 -10.42 -9.35 -11.56
N THR A 290 -9.94 -8.17 -11.18
CA THR A 290 -10.74 -7.11 -10.53
C THR A 290 -10.23 -5.77 -11.03
N SER A 291 -11.04 -5.08 -11.84
CA SER A 291 -10.65 -3.82 -12.47
C SER A 291 -10.16 -2.79 -11.46
N SER A 292 -9.05 -2.12 -11.80
CA SER A 292 -8.52 -0.97 -11.05
C SER A 292 -9.41 0.25 -11.18
N ASP A 293 -9.23 1.30 -10.39
CA ASP A 293 -10.07 2.51 -10.55
C ASP A 293 -9.55 3.43 -11.66
N LEU A 294 -8.22 3.57 -11.76
CA LEU A 294 -7.57 4.40 -12.76
C LEU A 294 -7.61 3.78 -14.16
N LEU A 295 -7.87 4.60 -15.17
CA LEU A 295 -8.04 4.19 -16.56
C LEU A 295 -6.75 3.61 -17.14
N SER A 296 -5.59 4.20 -16.86
CA SER A 296 -4.31 3.70 -17.35
C SER A 296 -3.99 2.29 -16.83
N ASP A 297 -4.20 2.05 -15.54
CA ASP A 297 -4.05 0.73 -14.89
C ASP A 297 -5.07 -0.27 -15.46
N ARG A 298 -6.34 0.12 -15.67
CA ARG A 298 -7.34 -0.74 -16.32
C ARG A 298 -6.91 -1.16 -17.72
N ILE A 299 -6.47 -0.22 -18.55
CA ILE A 299 -6.03 -0.51 -19.93
C ILE A 299 -4.83 -1.46 -19.89
N LYS A 300 -3.82 -1.16 -19.07
CA LYS A 300 -2.61 -1.98 -18.94
C LYS A 300 -2.94 -3.39 -18.45
N ASP A 301 -3.73 -3.52 -17.40
CA ASP A 301 -4.09 -4.79 -16.78
C ASP A 301 -5.02 -5.62 -17.67
N LEU A 302 -5.92 -4.99 -18.44
CA LEU A 302 -6.74 -5.66 -19.45
C LEU A 302 -5.89 -6.19 -20.61
N ASN A 303 -4.96 -5.39 -21.15
CA ASN A 303 -4.03 -5.87 -22.20
C ASN A 303 -3.23 -7.08 -21.69
N PHE A 304 -2.75 -7.02 -20.44
CA PHE A 304 -2.01 -8.12 -19.81
C PHE A 304 -2.85 -9.39 -19.71
N ILE A 305 -4.04 -9.32 -19.09
CA ILE A 305 -4.86 -10.51 -18.83
C ILE A 305 -5.41 -11.13 -20.13
N ILE A 306 -5.77 -10.31 -21.11
CA ILE A 306 -6.19 -10.77 -22.44
C ILE A 306 -5.05 -11.53 -23.10
N SER A 307 -3.84 -10.96 -23.10
CA SER A 307 -2.66 -11.60 -23.69
C SER A 307 -2.29 -12.90 -22.96
N LEU A 308 -2.45 -12.92 -21.64
CA LEU A 308 -2.22 -14.10 -20.82
C LEU A 308 -3.21 -15.22 -21.11
N VAL A 309 -4.51 -14.93 -21.18
CA VAL A 309 -5.56 -15.92 -21.48
C VAL A 309 -5.46 -16.44 -22.92
N GLU A 310 -5.01 -15.61 -23.87
CA GLU A 310 -4.79 -16.06 -25.25
C GLU A 310 -3.59 -17.01 -25.38
N THR A 311 -2.51 -16.76 -24.63
CA THR A 311 -1.24 -17.47 -24.79
C THR A 311 -1.01 -18.59 -23.78
N HIS A 312 -1.61 -18.50 -22.59
CA HIS A 312 -1.35 -19.35 -21.42
C HIS A 312 0.13 -19.36 -20.98
N GLU A 313 0.91 -18.37 -21.41
CA GLU A 313 2.36 -18.33 -21.24
C GLU A 313 2.80 -16.98 -20.63
N ILE A 314 3.67 -17.06 -19.63
CA ILE A 314 4.42 -15.91 -19.10
C ILE A 314 5.90 -16.25 -19.22
N ARG A 315 6.68 -15.36 -19.83
CA ARG A 315 8.14 -15.49 -19.82
C ARG A 315 8.73 -14.65 -18.70
N VAL A 316 9.75 -15.17 -18.05
CA VAL A 316 10.49 -14.54 -16.98
C VAL A 316 11.91 -14.34 -17.50
N ASP A 317 12.33 -13.08 -17.60
CA ASP A 317 13.49 -12.69 -18.40
C ASP A 317 13.40 -13.23 -19.85
N ASP A 318 14.50 -13.23 -20.60
CA ASP A 318 14.51 -13.69 -22.00
C ASP A 318 14.53 -15.22 -22.17
N ASN A 319 14.58 -16.02 -21.08
CA ASN A 319 14.93 -17.44 -21.16
C ASN A 319 13.93 -18.43 -20.53
N ASP A 320 13.23 -18.06 -19.44
CA ASP A 320 12.38 -19.01 -18.71
C ASP A 320 10.90 -18.82 -19.05
N VAL A 321 10.19 -19.92 -19.38
CA VAL A 321 8.75 -19.89 -19.70
C VAL A 321 7.97 -20.58 -18.59
N LEU A 322 7.08 -19.83 -17.93
CA LEU A 322 6.04 -20.36 -17.06
C LEU A 322 4.79 -20.63 -17.90
N ILE A 323 4.48 -21.90 -18.11
CA ILE A 323 3.22 -22.33 -18.74
C ILE A 323 2.18 -22.50 -17.64
N LEU A 324 1.09 -21.75 -17.72
CA LEU A 324 -0.02 -21.92 -16.80
C LEU A 324 -0.75 -23.22 -17.13
N GLY A 325 -1.06 -24.00 -16.09
CA GLY A 325 -1.94 -25.17 -16.23
C GLY A 325 -3.39 -24.75 -16.50
N GLU A 326 -4.33 -25.70 -16.36
CA GLU A 326 -5.76 -25.41 -16.50
C GLU A 326 -6.19 -24.23 -15.59
N ILE A 327 -6.77 -23.20 -16.20
CA ILE A 327 -7.29 -22.03 -15.50
C ILE A 327 -8.68 -22.39 -14.97
N ILE A 328 -8.81 -22.45 -13.65
CA ILE A 328 -10.06 -22.76 -12.95
C ILE A 328 -10.64 -21.44 -12.47
N SER A 329 -11.85 -21.10 -12.91
CA SER A 329 -12.56 -19.90 -12.44
C SER A 329 -14.01 -20.22 -12.12
N ASP A 330 -14.49 -19.75 -10.97
CA ASP A 330 -15.90 -19.81 -10.60
C ASP A 330 -16.75 -18.88 -11.48
N ASN A 331 -16.11 -17.88 -12.12
CA ASN A 331 -16.71 -17.00 -13.12
C ASN A 331 -15.76 -16.93 -14.33
N PRO A 332 -16.05 -17.61 -15.44
CA PRO A 332 -15.13 -17.68 -16.58
C PRO A 332 -14.82 -16.27 -17.11
N PHE A 333 -13.54 -16.01 -17.37
CA PHE A 333 -13.11 -14.75 -17.97
C PHE A 333 -13.62 -14.69 -19.42
N ASP A 334 -14.55 -13.80 -19.70
CA ASP A 334 -15.09 -13.61 -21.04
C ASP A 334 -14.12 -12.74 -21.87
N LEU A 335 -13.40 -13.40 -22.77
CA LEU A 335 -12.38 -12.77 -23.60
C LEU A 335 -12.97 -11.72 -24.55
N ASP A 336 -14.19 -11.94 -25.06
CA ASP A 336 -14.82 -11.02 -26.00
C ASP A 336 -15.32 -9.76 -25.28
N VAL A 337 -15.91 -9.92 -24.08
CA VAL A 337 -16.27 -8.80 -23.20
C VAL A 337 -15.04 -8.00 -22.82
N ALA A 338 -13.96 -8.65 -22.36
CA ALA A 338 -12.73 -7.97 -21.97
C ALA A 338 -12.09 -7.19 -23.13
N LYS A 339 -12.10 -7.74 -24.35
CA LYS A 339 -11.63 -7.03 -25.56
C LYS A 339 -12.51 -5.83 -25.89
N ALA A 340 -13.83 -5.94 -25.73
CA ALA A 340 -14.75 -4.83 -25.93
C ALA A 340 -14.51 -3.71 -24.88
N GLU A 341 -14.32 -4.06 -23.61
CA GLU A 341 -13.99 -3.11 -22.53
C GLU A 341 -12.65 -2.41 -22.79
N LEU A 342 -11.60 -3.16 -23.16
CA LEU A 342 -10.30 -2.60 -23.50
C LEU A 342 -10.41 -1.57 -24.63
N ASN A 343 -11.14 -1.90 -25.69
CA ASN A 343 -11.36 -0.99 -26.81
C ASN A 343 -12.15 0.25 -26.39
N TYR A 344 -13.16 0.09 -25.52
CA TYR A 344 -13.90 1.21 -24.96
C TYR A 344 -12.99 2.14 -24.16
N TYR A 345 -12.18 1.60 -23.25
CA TYR A 345 -11.28 2.39 -22.41
C TYR A 345 -10.19 3.10 -23.20
N LYS A 346 -9.63 2.47 -24.25
CA LYS A 346 -8.73 3.16 -25.20
C LYS A 346 -9.39 4.36 -25.86
N ARG A 347 -10.66 4.25 -26.25
CA ARG A 347 -11.41 5.38 -26.83
C ARG A 347 -11.69 6.49 -25.81
N VAL A 348 -11.89 6.15 -24.54
CA VAL A 348 -12.03 7.15 -23.46
C VAL A 348 -10.72 7.91 -23.27
N ASP A 349 -9.59 7.19 -23.22
CA ASP A 349 -8.25 7.80 -23.12
C ASP A 349 -7.95 8.72 -24.31
N GLU A 350 -8.21 8.26 -25.54
CA GLU A 350 -8.10 9.09 -26.76
C GLU A 350 -8.99 10.33 -26.72
N PHE A 351 -10.20 10.21 -26.19
CA PHE A 351 -11.13 11.32 -26.04
C PHE A 351 -10.58 12.40 -25.08
N TRP A 352 -10.09 12.01 -23.91
CA TRP A 352 -9.49 12.96 -22.97
C TRP A 352 -8.27 13.65 -23.55
N LYS A 353 -7.39 12.90 -24.25
CA LYS A 353 -6.24 13.48 -24.96
C LYS A 353 -6.65 14.45 -26.06
N SER A 354 -7.78 14.21 -26.72
CA SER A 354 -8.32 15.12 -27.74
C SER A 354 -8.76 16.47 -27.14
N LEU A 355 -9.11 16.49 -25.86
CA LEU A 355 -9.41 17.69 -25.07
C LEU A 355 -8.18 18.27 -24.37
N LYS A 356 -6.96 17.76 -24.65
CA LYS A 356 -5.72 18.17 -23.98
C LYS A 356 -5.65 17.83 -22.49
N VAL A 357 -6.43 16.85 -22.03
CA VAL A 357 -6.33 16.32 -20.68
C VAL A 357 -5.40 15.11 -20.68
N PHE A 358 -4.29 15.18 -19.94
CA PHE A 358 -3.23 14.15 -19.93
C PHE A 358 -3.04 13.44 -18.59
N ASP A 359 -3.65 13.95 -17.53
CA ASP A 359 -3.71 13.25 -16.24
C ASP A 359 -4.52 11.95 -16.37
N ASP A 360 -4.38 11.04 -15.40
CA ASP A 360 -5.08 9.76 -15.44
C ASP A 360 -6.54 9.92 -15.04
N PHE A 361 -7.44 9.26 -15.76
CA PHE A 361 -8.88 9.34 -15.52
C PHE A 361 -9.31 8.28 -14.51
N ASP A 362 -9.97 8.71 -13.44
CA ASP A 362 -10.53 7.81 -12.43
C ASP A 362 -11.91 7.30 -12.89
N ILE A 363 -11.92 6.30 -13.75
CA ILE A 363 -13.16 5.71 -14.26
C ILE A 363 -13.87 4.85 -13.21
N GLY A 364 -13.17 4.38 -12.17
CA GLY A 364 -13.76 3.66 -11.04
C GLY A 364 -14.72 4.51 -10.22
N ASN A 365 -14.44 5.81 -10.11
CA ASN A 365 -15.26 6.74 -9.34
C ASN A 365 -16.20 7.61 -10.19
N ILE A 366 -16.46 7.25 -11.45
CA ILE A 366 -17.28 8.07 -12.35
C ILE A 366 -18.69 8.36 -11.81
N ASP A 367 -19.30 7.40 -11.12
CA ASP A 367 -20.66 7.49 -10.58
C ASP A 367 -20.77 8.44 -9.37
N SER A 368 -19.66 9.03 -8.91
CA SER A 368 -19.65 9.99 -7.81
C SER A 368 -20.25 11.35 -8.17
N ASN A 369 -20.13 11.78 -9.44
CA ASN A 369 -20.58 13.10 -9.91
C ASN A 369 -21.02 13.13 -11.39
N SER A 370 -20.95 11.99 -12.08
CA SER A 370 -21.27 11.82 -13.50
C SER A 370 -21.73 10.38 -13.73
N SER A 371 -21.87 9.94 -14.98
CA SER A 371 -22.08 8.54 -15.33
C SER A 371 -21.33 8.17 -16.62
N LEU A 372 -21.21 6.86 -16.90
CA LEU A 372 -20.68 6.37 -18.19
C LEU A 372 -21.56 6.81 -19.37
N ASP A 373 -22.88 6.90 -19.18
CA ASP A 373 -23.80 7.37 -20.22
C ASP A 373 -23.61 8.84 -20.54
N GLU A 374 -23.37 9.69 -19.52
CA GLU A 374 -23.03 11.09 -19.71
C GLU A 374 -21.69 11.26 -20.43
N LEU A 375 -20.66 10.50 -20.04
CA LEU A 375 -19.37 10.49 -20.74
C LEU A 375 -19.53 10.05 -22.20
N ASN A 376 -20.32 9.00 -22.45
CA ASN A 376 -20.61 8.53 -23.80
C ASN A 376 -21.37 9.57 -24.63
N LEU A 377 -22.31 10.29 -24.02
CA LEU A 377 -23.03 11.37 -24.69
C LEU A 377 -22.06 12.50 -25.05
N LEU A 378 -21.22 12.93 -24.10
CA LEU A 378 -20.21 13.96 -24.29
C LEU A 378 -19.23 13.61 -25.42
N MET A 379 -18.70 12.38 -25.43
CA MET A 379 -17.82 11.87 -26.50
C MET A 379 -18.50 11.91 -27.88
N LYS A 380 -19.80 11.59 -27.94
CA LYS A 380 -20.58 11.58 -29.20
C LYS A 380 -20.98 12.98 -29.65
N SER A 381 -21.13 13.95 -28.75
CA SER A 381 -21.55 15.32 -29.06
C SER A 381 -20.39 16.27 -29.34
N MET A 382 -19.20 15.99 -28.80
CA MET A 382 -18.02 16.86 -28.89
C MET A 382 -17.70 17.27 -30.33
N ASN A 383 -17.22 18.49 -30.49
CA ASN A 383 -16.93 19.14 -31.78
C ASN A 383 -18.20 19.32 -32.64
N GLY A 384 -19.34 19.56 -31.99
CA GLY A 384 -20.62 19.85 -32.64
C GLY A 384 -21.22 18.68 -33.44
N LYS A 385 -20.75 17.44 -33.22
CA LYS A 385 -21.21 16.24 -33.95
C LYS A 385 -22.67 15.90 -33.69
N LYS A 386 -23.16 16.18 -32.49
CA LYS A 386 -24.54 15.94 -32.08
C LYS A 386 -24.98 17.05 -31.13
N SER A 387 -26.17 17.59 -31.33
CA SER A 387 -26.77 18.52 -30.37
C SER A 387 -27.29 17.78 -29.13
N VAL A 388 -27.19 18.42 -27.99
CA VAL A 388 -27.62 17.88 -26.70
C VAL A 388 -28.53 18.87 -25.99
N HIS A 389 -29.43 18.35 -25.18
CA HIS A 389 -30.28 19.15 -24.32
C HIS A 389 -29.51 19.48 -23.02
N ILE A 390 -29.42 20.76 -22.66
CA ILE A 390 -28.79 21.22 -21.42
C ILE A 390 -29.63 22.36 -20.84
N ASP A 391 -30.15 22.17 -19.63
CA ASP A 391 -30.94 23.21 -18.96
C ASP A 391 -30.00 24.33 -18.46
N ILE A 392 -30.03 25.47 -19.16
CA ILE A 392 -29.25 26.68 -18.81
C ILE A 392 -30.18 27.88 -18.90
N ASP A 393 -30.16 28.71 -17.85
CA ASP A 393 -30.88 29.97 -17.82
C ASP A 393 -30.15 31.05 -18.64
N GLY A 394 -30.89 31.76 -19.48
CA GLY A 394 -30.39 32.91 -20.24
C GLY A 394 -30.83 32.92 -21.70
N ASP A 395 -30.58 34.05 -22.36
CA ASP A 395 -30.82 34.23 -23.79
C ASP A 395 -29.53 34.70 -24.49
N HIS A 396 -28.56 33.78 -24.57
CA HIS A 396 -27.28 34.01 -25.22
C HIS A 396 -27.01 32.95 -26.30
N PRO A 397 -26.34 33.34 -27.41
CA PRO A 397 -25.96 32.41 -28.48
C PRO A 397 -24.82 31.47 -28.07
N TYR A 398 -24.05 31.84 -27.04
CA TYR A 398 -22.92 31.06 -26.54
C TYR A 398 -22.87 31.06 -25.02
N TYR A 399 -22.49 29.92 -24.44
CA TYR A 399 -22.26 29.76 -23.00
C TYR A 399 -20.93 29.05 -22.72
N LEU A 400 -20.28 29.46 -21.62
CA LEU A 400 -19.19 28.68 -21.03
C LEU A 400 -19.77 27.78 -19.95
N TYR A 401 -19.60 26.47 -20.11
CA TYR A 401 -20.16 25.47 -19.22
C TYR A 401 -19.04 24.64 -18.59
N LYS A 402 -18.91 24.72 -17.26
CA LYS A 402 -17.96 23.91 -16.49
C LYS A 402 -18.65 22.61 -16.09
N LYS A 403 -18.07 21.46 -16.46
CA LYS A 403 -18.59 20.13 -16.13
C LYS A 403 -17.54 19.33 -15.39
N GLN A 404 -17.93 18.75 -14.27
CA GLN A 404 -17.13 17.73 -13.59
C GLN A 404 -17.50 16.34 -14.13
N VAL A 405 -16.48 15.54 -14.43
CA VAL A 405 -16.60 14.13 -14.83
C VAL A 405 -15.54 13.36 -14.06
N SER A 406 -15.97 12.62 -13.03
CA SER A 406 -15.09 11.98 -12.06
C SER A 406 -14.09 12.97 -11.45
N ASN A 407 -12.79 12.69 -11.60
CA ASN A 407 -11.68 13.53 -11.13
C ASN A 407 -11.34 14.70 -12.05
N PHE A 408 -11.95 14.82 -13.24
CA PHE A 408 -11.70 15.94 -14.14
C PHE A 408 -12.78 17.01 -14.02
N LYS A 409 -12.36 18.27 -14.12
CA LYS A 409 -13.25 19.41 -14.33
C LYS A 409 -12.87 20.07 -15.64
N ILE A 410 -13.79 20.16 -16.58
CA ILE A 410 -13.52 20.71 -17.91
C ILE A 410 -14.42 21.91 -18.18
N ILE A 411 -13.93 22.84 -19.00
CA ILE A 411 -14.72 23.96 -19.52
C ILE A 411 -15.05 23.74 -21.00
N LEU A 412 -16.34 23.89 -21.32
CA LEU A 412 -16.92 23.64 -22.64
C LEU A 412 -17.53 24.94 -23.19
N LEU A 413 -17.46 25.10 -24.50
CA LEU A 413 -18.20 26.12 -25.23
C LEU A 413 -19.49 25.51 -25.78
N LEU A 414 -20.62 26.08 -25.41
CA LEU A 414 -21.93 25.70 -25.92
C LEU A 414 -22.36 26.71 -26.97
N GLU A 415 -22.72 26.22 -28.16
CA GLU A 415 -23.34 27.02 -29.23
C GLU A 415 -24.81 26.66 -29.33
N THR A 416 -25.69 27.65 -29.19
CA THR A 416 -27.13 27.43 -29.18
C THR A 416 -27.66 27.04 -30.55
N VAL A 417 -28.45 25.97 -30.61
CA VAL A 417 -29.12 25.48 -31.84
C VAL A 417 -30.62 25.79 -31.81
N ASP A 418 -31.26 25.56 -30.67
CA ASP A 418 -32.70 25.81 -30.44
C ASP A 418 -32.87 26.21 -28.98
N GLN A 419 -33.13 27.50 -28.74
CA GLN A 419 -33.28 28.07 -27.39
C GLN A 419 -34.52 27.53 -26.68
N GLU A 420 -35.66 27.44 -27.38
CA GLU A 420 -36.91 26.97 -26.79
C GLU A 420 -36.81 25.52 -26.30
N LYS A 421 -35.99 24.71 -26.98
CA LYS A 421 -35.73 23.32 -26.61
C LYS A 421 -34.44 23.11 -25.83
N CYS A 422 -33.74 24.18 -25.45
CA CYS A 422 -32.46 24.14 -24.75
C CYS A 422 -31.44 23.19 -25.42
N MET A 423 -31.31 23.26 -26.74
CA MET A 423 -30.44 22.40 -27.54
C MET A 423 -29.15 23.12 -27.93
N TYR A 424 -28.01 22.46 -27.67
CA TYR A 424 -26.68 23.04 -27.86
C TYR A 424 -25.74 22.10 -28.61
N LYS A 425 -24.83 22.66 -29.40
CA LYS A 425 -23.61 21.99 -29.85
C LYS A 425 -22.50 22.24 -28.83
N ILE A 426 -21.71 21.21 -28.53
CA ILE A 426 -20.62 21.27 -27.56
C ILE A 426 -19.28 21.29 -28.29
N TYR A 427 -18.39 22.17 -27.83
CA TYR A 427 -17.01 22.28 -28.26
C TYR A 427 -16.08 22.35 -27.03
N ASN A 428 -14.85 21.88 -27.19
CA ASN A 428 -13.79 22.22 -26.26
C ASN A 428 -13.56 23.75 -26.31
N TYR A 429 -13.60 24.43 -25.18
CA TYR A 429 -13.49 25.89 -25.17
C TYR A 429 -12.17 26.38 -25.76
N PHE A 430 -11.07 25.71 -25.43
CA PHE A 430 -9.73 26.13 -25.85
C PHE A 430 -9.42 25.85 -27.33
N ASP A 431 -10.24 25.06 -28.03
CA ASP A 431 -10.11 24.87 -29.47
C ASP A 431 -10.74 26.02 -30.28
N HIS A 432 -11.46 26.93 -29.62
CA HIS A 432 -12.03 28.10 -30.26
C HIS A 432 -10.94 29.05 -30.78
N LYS A 433 -10.99 29.37 -32.07
CA LYS A 433 -10.02 30.25 -32.77
C LYS A 433 -10.44 31.72 -32.86
N GLY A 434 -11.62 32.06 -32.37
CA GLY A 434 -12.10 33.43 -32.34
C GLY A 434 -11.58 34.21 -31.14
N SER A 435 -11.61 35.54 -31.26
CA SER A 435 -11.29 36.43 -30.15
C SER A 435 -12.46 36.53 -29.18
N VAL A 436 -12.20 36.51 -27.87
CA VAL A 436 -13.26 36.69 -26.86
C VAL A 436 -13.30 38.14 -26.41
N LYS A 437 -14.49 38.59 -26.01
CA LYS A 437 -14.65 39.89 -25.37
C LYS A 437 -14.83 39.68 -23.87
N ILE A 438 -13.98 40.33 -23.08
CA ILE A 438 -13.98 40.24 -21.64
C ILE A 438 -14.44 41.58 -21.07
N VAL A 439 -15.45 41.54 -20.21
CA VAL A 439 -15.96 42.71 -19.50
C VAL A 439 -15.34 42.75 -18.11
N ARG A 440 -14.60 43.82 -17.80
CA ARG A 440 -14.03 44.08 -16.47
C ARG A 440 -14.49 45.45 -16.00
N GLY A 441 -15.38 45.47 -15.00
CA GLY A 441 -16.09 46.69 -14.61
C GLY A 441 -16.92 47.22 -15.79
N ASN A 442 -16.67 48.47 -16.19
CA ASN A 442 -17.35 49.12 -17.32
C ASN A 442 -16.57 49.03 -18.65
N ILE A 443 -15.47 48.27 -18.70
CA ILE A 443 -14.59 48.19 -19.86
C ILE A 443 -14.74 46.82 -20.51
N GLU A 444 -15.01 46.83 -21.82
CA GLU A 444 -15.08 45.64 -22.67
C GLU A 444 -13.85 45.62 -23.58
N ASN A 445 -13.03 44.58 -23.50
CA ASN A 445 -11.81 44.43 -24.30
C ASN A 445 -11.80 43.10 -25.03
N ILE A 446 -11.28 43.11 -26.26
CA ILE A 446 -10.93 41.87 -26.97
C ILE A 446 -9.68 41.29 -26.32
N SER A 447 -9.70 40.02 -25.93
CA SER A 447 -8.58 39.38 -25.25
C SER A 447 -8.42 37.91 -25.63
N SER A 448 -7.37 37.29 -25.09
CA SER A 448 -7.19 35.85 -25.10
C SER A 448 -8.39 35.12 -24.50
N LYS A 449 -8.72 33.94 -25.05
CA LYS A 449 -9.69 33.01 -24.45
C LYS A 449 -9.34 32.64 -23.00
N TYR A 450 -8.06 32.65 -22.63
CA TYR A 450 -7.65 32.38 -21.24
C TYR A 450 -7.98 33.52 -20.27
N SER A 451 -8.25 34.73 -20.77
CA SER A 451 -8.69 35.87 -19.94
C SER A 451 -10.08 35.72 -19.33
N ALA A 452 -10.84 34.70 -19.74
CA ALA A 452 -12.11 34.32 -19.14
C ALA A 452 -11.94 33.52 -17.83
N LEU A 453 -10.74 33.06 -17.52
CA LEU A 453 -10.43 32.24 -16.36
C LEU A 453 -10.02 33.10 -15.16
N ASP A 454 -10.39 32.66 -13.95
CA ASP A 454 -9.88 33.18 -12.69
C ASP A 454 -8.78 32.28 -12.10
N SER A 455 -8.26 32.64 -10.93
CA SER A 455 -7.20 31.86 -10.27
C SER A 455 -7.65 30.44 -9.90
N ASP A 456 -8.94 30.24 -9.57
CA ASP A 456 -9.44 28.95 -9.13
C ASP A 456 -9.63 28.04 -10.35
N ASP A 457 -10.00 28.60 -11.51
CA ASP A 457 -10.04 27.89 -12.78
C ASP A 457 -8.68 27.34 -13.21
N PHE A 458 -7.59 28.09 -13.04
CA PHE A 458 -6.23 27.62 -13.32
C PHE A 458 -5.77 26.48 -12.40
N ILE A 459 -6.44 26.28 -11.27
CA ILE A 459 -6.19 25.17 -10.33
C ILE A 459 -7.04 23.95 -10.70
N GLU A 460 -8.32 24.17 -11.00
CA GLU A 460 -9.31 23.09 -11.07
C GLU A 460 -9.52 22.52 -12.47
N LEU A 461 -9.36 23.32 -13.53
CA LEU A 461 -9.68 22.88 -14.88
C LEU A 461 -8.59 21.99 -15.49
N SER A 462 -8.99 20.79 -15.90
CA SER A 462 -8.10 19.75 -16.44
C SER A 462 -7.77 19.92 -17.92
N ASN A 463 -8.56 20.69 -18.69
CA ASN A 463 -8.40 20.85 -20.13
C ASN A 463 -7.66 22.14 -20.55
N ILE A 464 -6.99 22.82 -19.63
CA ILE A 464 -6.19 24.03 -19.95
C ILE A 464 -4.93 23.64 -20.72
N ASP A 465 -4.74 24.23 -21.91
CA ASP A 465 -3.47 24.16 -22.63
C ASP A 465 -2.54 25.31 -22.23
N PHE A 466 -1.76 25.10 -21.16
CA PHE A 466 -0.80 26.09 -20.65
C PHE A 466 0.25 26.52 -21.68
N SER A 467 0.52 25.69 -22.70
CA SER A 467 1.50 25.99 -23.74
C SER A 467 0.98 27.01 -24.78
N ASP A 468 -0.34 27.14 -24.90
CA ASP A 468 -1.01 28.02 -25.86
C ASP A 468 -1.30 29.42 -25.27
N ILE A 469 -1.24 29.60 -23.95
CA ILE A 469 -1.64 30.85 -23.28
C ILE A 469 -0.89 32.06 -23.83
N LEU A 470 0.44 32.06 -23.81
CA LEU A 470 1.22 33.18 -24.33
C LEU A 470 0.99 33.38 -25.84
N HIS A 471 0.92 32.29 -26.60
CA HIS A 471 0.70 32.34 -28.04
C HIS A 471 -0.63 33.05 -28.37
N SER A 472 -1.70 32.72 -27.63
CA SER A 472 -3.02 33.30 -27.84
C SER A 472 -3.09 34.82 -27.64
N TYR A 473 -2.27 35.42 -26.75
CA TYR A 473 -2.17 36.88 -26.65
C TYR A 473 -1.45 37.47 -27.86
N LYS A 474 -0.37 36.82 -28.31
CA LYS A 474 0.42 37.27 -29.47
C LYS A 474 -0.40 37.25 -30.76
N GLU A 475 -1.28 36.25 -30.93
CA GLU A 475 -2.18 36.18 -32.10
C GLU A 475 -3.18 37.35 -32.15
N ILE A 476 -3.57 37.91 -31.01
CA ILE A 476 -4.61 38.95 -30.90
C ILE A 476 -4.02 40.37 -30.91
N LEU A 477 -2.69 40.53 -30.81
CA LEU A 477 -2.00 41.83 -30.89
C LEU A 477 -2.50 42.75 -32.02
N PRO A 478 -2.73 42.29 -33.27
CA PRO A 478 -3.20 43.15 -34.36
C PRO A 478 -4.63 43.69 -34.16
N LEU A 479 -5.41 43.07 -33.27
CA LEU A 479 -6.83 43.36 -33.05
C LEU A 479 -7.08 44.24 -31.81
N ASN A 480 -6.14 44.29 -30.85
CA ASN A 480 -6.26 45.09 -29.65
C ASN A 480 -4.90 45.69 -29.24
N ASN A 481 -4.75 47.01 -29.37
CA ASN A 481 -3.54 47.74 -28.98
C ASN A 481 -3.33 47.86 -27.47
N ARG A 482 -4.27 47.40 -26.63
CA ARG A 482 -4.18 47.35 -25.17
C ARG A 482 -4.16 45.94 -24.60
N ILE A 483 -3.76 44.94 -25.41
CA ILE A 483 -3.74 43.53 -24.98
C ILE A 483 -2.81 43.24 -23.78
N TYR A 484 -1.81 44.12 -23.56
CA TYR A 484 -0.87 44.00 -22.45
C TYR A 484 -1.54 44.20 -21.07
N ASP A 485 -2.61 45.01 -20.97
CA ASP A 485 -3.34 45.20 -19.71
C ASP A 485 -4.07 43.91 -19.27
N PRO A 486 -4.90 43.27 -20.12
CA PRO A 486 -5.46 41.95 -19.83
C PRO A 486 -4.41 40.89 -19.53
N ALA A 487 -3.34 40.81 -20.33
CA ALA A 487 -2.28 39.85 -20.14
C ALA A 487 -1.56 40.02 -18.78
N ASN A 488 -1.34 41.27 -18.36
CA ASN A 488 -0.76 41.56 -17.05
C ASN A 488 -1.67 41.12 -15.90
N TYR A 489 -2.98 41.33 -16.03
CA TYR A 489 -3.93 40.82 -15.03
C TYR A 489 -3.96 39.29 -14.98
N ASP A 490 -3.95 38.63 -16.13
CA ASP A 490 -4.01 37.16 -16.20
C ASP A 490 -2.70 36.53 -15.70
N LEU A 491 -1.56 37.21 -15.89
CA LEU A 491 -0.30 36.90 -15.20
C LEU A 491 -0.48 36.91 -13.67
N LEU A 492 -1.11 37.95 -13.12
CA LEU A 492 -1.34 38.03 -11.67
C LEU A 492 -2.27 36.91 -11.19
N ASN A 493 -3.30 36.55 -11.97
CA ASN A 493 -4.17 35.41 -11.67
C ASN A 493 -3.43 34.07 -11.69
N LEU A 494 -2.52 33.85 -12.63
CA LEU A 494 -1.68 32.65 -12.66
C LEU A 494 -0.78 32.56 -11.43
N LEU A 495 -0.22 33.68 -10.97
CA LEU A 495 0.57 33.72 -9.74
C LEU A 495 -0.29 33.44 -8.50
N LEU A 496 -1.50 34.01 -8.42
CA LEU A 496 -2.45 33.67 -7.36
C LEU A 496 -2.82 32.18 -7.37
N ALA A 497 -3.03 31.60 -8.55
CA ALA A 497 -3.29 30.18 -8.72
C ALA A 497 -2.11 29.33 -8.21
N TYR A 498 -0.89 29.70 -8.60
CA TYR A 498 0.33 29.02 -8.16
C TYR A 498 0.50 29.07 -6.63
N ASP A 499 0.25 30.22 -6.01
CA ASP A 499 0.39 30.41 -4.56
C ASP A 499 -0.70 29.67 -3.77
N LYS A 500 -1.92 29.58 -4.32
CA LYS A 500 -3.05 28.84 -3.74
C LYS A 500 -2.91 27.32 -3.90
N HIS A 501 -2.29 26.86 -4.99
CA HIS A 501 -2.20 25.44 -5.32
C HIS A 501 -1.25 24.71 -4.35
N LYS A 502 -1.76 23.69 -3.67
CA LYS A 502 -1.00 22.94 -2.64
C LYS A 502 0.33 22.39 -3.14
N ASP A 503 0.35 21.87 -4.38
CA ASP A 503 1.54 21.25 -4.97
C ASP A 503 2.43 22.23 -5.75
N HIS A 504 2.10 23.52 -5.81
CA HIS A 504 2.85 24.56 -6.53
C HIS A 504 3.34 24.12 -7.93
N PRO A 505 2.43 23.85 -8.89
CA PRO A 505 2.78 23.23 -10.16
C PRO A 505 3.74 24.10 -10.99
N ALA A 506 4.88 23.52 -11.38
CA ALA A 506 5.91 24.22 -12.14
C ALA A 506 5.40 24.78 -13.48
N ILE A 507 4.40 24.15 -14.10
CA ILE A 507 3.82 24.60 -15.35
C ILE A 507 3.12 25.96 -15.22
N ILE A 508 2.39 26.20 -14.12
CA ILE A 508 1.68 27.47 -13.88
C ILE A 508 2.70 28.60 -13.70
N LEU A 509 3.72 28.40 -12.86
CA LEU A 509 4.76 29.40 -12.65
C LEU A 509 5.56 29.67 -13.92
N LYS A 510 5.88 28.63 -14.70
CA LYS A 510 6.56 28.80 -15.99
C LYS A 510 5.72 29.64 -16.95
N THR A 511 4.43 29.34 -17.09
CA THR A 511 3.54 30.13 -17.96
C THR A 511 3.42 31.58 -17.50
N ALA A 512 3.30 31.82 -16.19
CA ALA A 512 3.35 33.16 -15.62
C ALA A 512 4.66 33.89 -15.98
N LYS A 513 5.81 33.23 -15.79
CA LYS A 513 7.13 33.80 -16.12
C LYS A 513 7.29 34.10 -17.61
N ASP A 514 6.81 33.21 -18.48
CA ASP A 514 6.85 33.40 -19.93
C ASP A 514 6.02 34.62 -20.36
N ILE A 515 4.83 34.82 -19.77
CA ILE A 515 4.02 36.03 -19.98
C ILE A 515 4.73 37.26 -19.43
N ALA A 516 5.26 37.21 -18.19
CA ALA A 516 5.94 38.34 -17.57
C ALA A 516 7.18 38.79 -18.36
N GLY A 517 7.95 37.84 -18.91
CA GLY A 517 9.10 38.12 -19.77
C GLY A 517 8.67 38.80 -21.08
N TRP A 518 7.61 38.29 -21.71
CA TRP A 518 7.04 38.93 -22.90
C TRP A 518 6.55 40.36 -22.62
N LEU A 519 5.85 40.59 -21.51
CA LEU A 519 5.40 41.92 -21.10
C LEU A 519 6.58 42.86 -20.83
N LEU A 520 7.65 42.37 -20.21
CA LEU A 520 8.86 43.16 -19.95
C LEU A 520 9.51 43.66 -21.24
N GLU A 521 9.54 42.83 -22.28
CA GLU A 521 10.21 43.13 -23.55
C GLU A 521 9.34 43.94 -24.52
N GLU A 522 8.05 43.61 -24.65
CA GLU A 522 7.24 44.07 -25.77
C GLU A 522 6.13 45.08 -25.41
N SER A 523 5.80 45.29 -24.14
CA SER A 523 4.63 46.13 -23.78
C SER A 523 4.81 47.65 -23.95
N GLY A 524 6.03 48.12 -24.24
CA GLY A 524 6.30 49.55 -24.47
C GLY A 524 5.82 50.44 -23.31
N GLU A 525 5.34 51.64 -23.59
CA GLU A 525 4.83 52.56 -22.55
C GLU A 525 3.42 52.22 -22.04
N ILE A 526 2.80 51.12 -22.52
CA ILE A 526 1.44 50.74 -22.11
C ILE A 526 1.42 50.28 -20.66
N LEU A 527 2.44 49.54 -20.24
CA LEU A 527 2.73 49.24 -18.84
C LEU A 527 3.89 50.11 -18.38
N SER A 528 3.84 50.60 -17.14
CA SER A 528 4.99 51.29 -16.53
C SER A 528 6.16 50.31 -16.33
N ASP A 529 7.40 50.78 -16.46
CA ASP A 529 8.59 49.95 -16.28
C ASP A 529 8.66 49.31 -14.88
N GLU A 530 8.18 50.02 -13.85
CA GLU A 530 8.11 49.48 -12.48
C GLU A 530 7.24 48.22 -12.41
N ILE A 531 6.02 48.26 -12.97
CA ILE A 531 5.10 47.10 -13.01
C ILE A 531 5.76 45.93 -13.74
N LYS A 532 6.36 46.16 -14.91
CA LYS A 532 6.98 45.10 -15.70
C LYS A 532 8.09 44.41 -14.91
N ILE A 533 8.97 45.19 -14.30
CA ILE A 533 10.11 44.69 -13.50
C ILE A 533 9.61 43.96 -12.26
N ILE A 534 8.68 44.56 -11.49
CA ILE A 534 8.12 43.94 -10.29
C ILE A 534 7.44 42.62 -10.63
N ASN A 535 6.62 42.58 -11.69
CA ASN A 535 5.89 41.39 -12.10
C ASN A 535 6.80 40.28 -12.63
N TYR A 536 7.85 40.63 -13.37
CA TYR A 536 8.87 39.66 -13.77
C TYR A 536 9.63 39.12 -12.55
N LEU A 537 10.15 39.99 -11.69
CA LEU A 537 10.99 39.58 -10.57
C LEU A 537 10.21 38.80 -9.49
N GLN A 538 8.92 39.05 -9.31
CA GLN A 538 8.11 38.22 -8.40
C GLN A 538 7.89 36.79 -8.93
N THR A 539 7.94 36.56 -10.26
CA THR A 539 7.94 35.19 -10.80
C THR A 539 9.27 34.51 -10.50
N VAL A 540 10.38 35.23 -10.66
CA VAL A 540 11.74 34.74 -10.38
C VAL A 540 11.90 34.42 -8.89
N LYS A 541 11.41 35.29 -8.00
CA LYS A 541 11.49 35.11 -6.54
C LYS A 541 10.79 33.84 -6.04
N ARG A 542 9.73 33.39 -6.74
CA ARG A 542 9.03 32.12 -6.46
C ARG A 542 9.84 30.89 -6.89
N GLU A 543 10.67 31.03 -7.91
CA GLU A 543 11.51 29.95 -8.44
C GLU A 543 12.85 29.85 -7.69
N ARG A 544 13.44 30.99 -7.33
CA ARG A 544 14.76 31.09 -6.68
C ARG A 544 14.98 32.44 -6.00
N GLU A 545 16.05 32.57 -5.23
CA GLU A 545 16.52 33.87 -4.74
C GLU A 545 16.91 34.81 -5.88
N LEU A 546 16.70 36.12 -5.68
CA LEU A 546 17.07 37.17 -6.61
C LEU A 546 18.58 37.45 -6.55
N THR A 547 19.18 37.68 -7.71
CA THR A 547 20.59 38.05 -7.87
C THR A 547 20.84 39.51 -7.47
N THR A 548 22.11 39.87 -7.30
CA THR A 548 22.51 41.26 -7.01
C THR A 548 22.01 42.24 -8.08
N GLU A 549 22.10 41.88 -9.37
CA GLU A 549 21.62 42.75 -10.45
C GLU A 549 20.10 42.95 -10.40
N GLU A 550 19.35 41.90 -10.12
CA GLU A 550 17.89 41.96 -9.96
C GLU A 550 17.50 42.80 -8.73
N ASN A 551 18.21 42.66 -7.62
CA ASN A 551 18.00 43.49 -6.43
C ASN A 551 18.31 44.96 -6.69
N CYS A 552 19.34 45.29 -7.47
CA CYS A 552 19.63 46.68 -7.85
C CYS A 552 18.45 47.33 -8.59
N LYS A 553 17.79 46.60 -9.51
CA LYS A 553 16.59 47.09 -10.21
C LYS A 553 15.44 47.41 -9.24
N LEU A 554 15.27 46.60 -8.19
CA LEU A 554 14.25 46.84 -7.16
C LEU A 554 14.60 48.03 -6.26
N TYR A 555 15.87 48.21 -5.89
CA TYR A 555 16.31 49.40 -5.15
C TYR A 555 16.07 50.69 -5.95
N ASP A 556 16.38 50.67 -7.25
CA ASP A 556 16.09 51.79 -8.14
C ASP A 556 14.60 52.17 -8.12
N ILE A 557 13.71 51.17 -8.18
CA ILE A 557 12.26 51.40 -8.09
C ILE A 557 11.88 51.96 -6.71
N ALA A 558 12.38 51.35 -5.62
CA ALA A 558 12.06 51.75 -4.26
C ALA A 558 12.47 53.20 -3.95
N GLU A 559 13.56 53.70 -4.55
CA GLU A 559 14.08 55.05 -4.35
C GLU A 559 13.45 56.09 -5.29
N LYS A 560 13.29 55.77 -6.58
CA LYS A 560 13.02 56.76 -7.63
C LYS A 560 11.55 56.94 -7.99
N THR A 561 10.71 55.92 -7.82
CA THR A 561 9.29 56.04 -8.17
C THR A 561 8.57 56.94 -7.17
N ASP A 562 7.49 57.61 -7.57
CA ASP A 562 6.62 58.35 -6.62
C ASP A 562 5.42 57.51 -6.17
N ASN A 563 5.14 56.40 -6.86
CA ASN A 563 4.00 55.54 -6.54
C ASN A 563 4.31 54.63 -5.35
N ILE A 564 3.62 54.85 -4.25
CA ILE A 564 3.82 54.12 -3.00
C ILE A 564 3.54 52.61 -3.12
N MET A 565 2.61 52.17 -3.96
CA MET A 565 2.37 50.74 -4.19
C MET A 565 3.56 50.06 -4.88
N TYR A 566 4.24 50.78 -5.79
CA TYR A 566 5.42 50.24 -6.47
C TYR A 566 6.62 50.18 -5.51
N LYS A 567 6.81 51.20 -4.66
CA LYS A 567 7.80 51.15 -3.58
C LYS A 567 7.57 49.98 -2.64
N LEU A 568 6.30 49.80 -2.25
CA LEU A 568 5.89 48.73 -1.36
C LEU A 568 6.17 47.36 -1.97
N GLY A 569 5.77 47.14 -3.23
CA GLY A 569 6.04 45.90 -3.95
C GLY A 569 7.54 45.60 -4.08
N ALA A 570 8.34 46.61 -4.43
CA ALA A 570 9.79 46.47 -4.53
C ALA A 570 10.43 46.11 -3.17
N ASN A 571 10.03 46.80 -2.10
CA ASN A 571 10.53 46.50 -0.75
C ASN A 571 10.11 45.13 -0.22
N LEU A 572 8.96 44.59 -0.63
CA LEU A 572 8.58 43.22 -0.29
C LEU A 572 9.47 42.18 -0.96
N LEU A 573 9.77 42.35 -2.25
CA LEU A 573 10.68 41.45 -2.97
C LEU A 573 12.12 41.52 -2.45
N LEU A 574 12.53 42.69 -1.94
CA LEU A 574 13.81 42.92 -1.25
C LEU A 574 13.84 42.44 0.20
N GLU A 575 12.72 41.95 0.75
CA GLU A 575 12.59 41.54 2.16
C GLU A 575 12.82 42.68 3.18
N ASN A 576 12.62 43.93 2.75
CA ASN A 576 12.71 45.14 3.58
C ASN A 576 11.43 45.35 4.40
N TYR A 577 11.02 44.34 5.19
CA TYR A 577 9.71 44.29 5.86
C TYR A 577 9.39 45.49 6.75
N LYS A 578 10.40 46.09 7.39
CA LYS A 578 10.21 47.31 8.21
C LYS A 578 9.74 48.49 7.36
N VAL A 579 10.36 48.69 6.20
CA VAL A 579 10.02 49.77 5.28
C VAL A 579 8.68 49.47 4.60
N ALA A 580 8.46 48.22 4.18
CA ALA A 580 7.20 47.77 3.60
C ALA A 580 6.01 48.02 4.54
N ARG A 581 6.14 47.75 5.85
CA ARG A 581 5.09 48.04 6.83
C ARG A 581 4.76 49.53 6.94
N LEU A 582 5.77 50.40 6.98
CA LEU A 582 5.54 51.85 7.02
C LEU A 582 4.82 52.33 5.75
N GLN A 583 5.26 51.88 4.58
CA GLN A 583 4.66 52.23 3.28
C GLN A 583 3.24 51.68 3.14
N PHE A 584 2.95 50.49 3.67
CA PHE A 584 1.60 49.94 3.68
C PHE A 584 0.65 50.77 4.54
N GLU A 585 1.09 51.29 5.69
CA GLU A 585 0.24 52.12 6.55
C GLU A 585 -0.10 53.48 5.94
N GLU A 586 0.73 54.00 5.04
CA GLU A 586 0.51 55.23 4.28
C GLU A 586 -0.57 55.08 3.20
N LEU A 587 -0.92 53.85 2.80
CA LEU A 587 -2.01 53.58 1.85
C LEU A 587 -3.39 53.90 2.47
N LYS A 588 -4.33 54.36 1.66
CA LYS A 588 -5.75 54.45 2.05
C LYS A 588 -6.34 53.04 2.22
N ASP A 589 -7.44 52.92 2.96
CA ASP A 589 -8.07 51.61 3.21
C ASP A 589 -8.44 50.86 1.91
N GLU A 590 -8.98 51.56 0.91
CA GLU A 590 -9.27 50.97 -0.41
C GLU A 590 -8.01 50.46 -1.13
N GLU A 591 -6.91 51.20 -1.00
CA GLU A 591 -5.61 50.84 -1.57
C GLU A 591 -4.96 49.66 -0.83
N LYS A 592 -5.14 49.57 0.49
CA LYS A 592 -4.72 48.44 1.32
C LYS A 592 -5.43 47.16 0.89
N GLU A 593 -6.75 47.22 0.72
CA GLU A 593 -7.55 46.06 0.28
C GLU A 593 -7.20 45.64 -1.15
N LEU A 594 -6.99 46.60 -2.05
CA LEU A 594 -6.51 46.32 -3.40
C LEU A 594 -5.13 45.65 -3.39
N PHE A 595 -4.19 46.17 -2.59
CA PHE A 595 -2.84 45.62 -2.52
C PHE A 595 -2.82 44.17 -1.99
N LYS A 596 -3.65 43.86 -0.98
CA LYS A 596 -3.82 42.50 -0.45
C LYS A 596 -4.34 41.50 -1.50
N SER A 597 -5.06 41.98 -2.51
CA SER A 597 -5.57 41.15 -3.61
C SER A 597 -4.49 40.72 -4.60
N PHE A 598 -3.33 41.41 -4.62
CA PHE A 598 -2.25 41.09 -5.54
C PHE A 598 -1.40 39.91 -5.04
N PRO A 599 -0.89 39.06 -5.96
CA PRO A 599 -0.07 37.91 -5.60
C PRO A 599 1.23 38.28 -4.88
N ILE A 600 1.75 39.50 -5.07
CA ILE A 600 2.96 39.95 -4.36
C ILE A 600 2.80 40.01 -2.84
N TYR A 601 1.55 40.11 -2.35
CA TYR A 601 1.24 40.07 -0.93
C TYR A 601 1.58 38.72 -0.28
N HIS A 602 1.76 37.66 -1.06
CA HIS A 602 2.28 36.38 -0.58
C HIS A 602 3.60 36.53 0.20
N PHE A 603 4.44 37.50 -0.17
CA PHE A 603 5.73 37.74 0.50
C PHE A 603 5.63 38.56 1.79
N TRP A 604 4.42 38.91 2.24
CA TRP A 604 4.20 39.63 3.48
C TRP A 604 4.53 38.75 4.71
N GLN A 605 5.28 39.30 5.68
CA GLN A 605 5.67 38.64 6.94
C GLN A 605 5.25 39.44 8.18
#